data_AF-A0A6A6ML45-F1
#
_entry.id   AF-A0A6A6ML45-F1
#
_cell.length_a   1.000
_cell.length_b   1.000
_cell.length_c   1.000
_cell.angle_alpha   90.00
_cell.angle_beta   90.00
_cell.angle_gamma   90.00
#
_symmetry.space_group_name_H-M   'P 1'
#
loop_
_entity.id
_entity.type
_entity.pdbx_description
1 polymer ?
#
loop_
_entity_poly.entity_id
_entity_poly.type
_entity_poly.pdbx_seq_one_letter_code
_entity_poly.pdbx_strand_id
1 'polypeptide(L)'
;MQMTCTSEQRCSMEYYMQKTYYKTASLISNSCKAIALLAGQTTEVATLAFEYGKNLGLAFQLIDDVLDFTGTFASLGKDSLSDIRHGIVTAPILFAIEEFPQLRAVVQQGFDNPENVDIALEYLGKSRGIHRTRELAAKHASLAAAAIDSLPETDDEEFHQYQVVGRALPSESDEHPKIYRNKLWSTNEVFLRKLKKVKKSNGQVLAINEIFEKNPTKIKKLWYLGALPKSNWVS
;
A
#
# COMPACT_ATOMS: atom_id res chain seq x y z
N MET A 1 6.18 21.89 4.25
CA MET A 1 5.35 22.98 3.71
C MET A 1 3.91 22.50 3.73
N GLN A 2 3.07 22.97 4.66
CA GLN A 2 1.64 22.65 4.63
C GLN A 2 1.03 23.46 3.48
N MET A 3 0.53 22.79 2.44
CA MET A 3 -0.25 23.46 1.41
C MET A 3 -1.57 23.91 2.03
N THR A 4 -1.78 25.21 2.12
CA THR A 4 -3.07 25.81 2.49
C THR A 4 -4.07 25.48 1.38
N CYS A 5 -5.01 24.58 1.68
CA CYS A 5 -6.05 24.16 0.74
C CYS A 5 -7.15 25.22 0.68
N THR A 6 -7.35 25.83 -0.49
CA THR A 6 -8.47 26.76 -0.71
C THR A 6 -9.80 26.02 -0.72
N SER A 7 -10.90 26.72 -0.45
CA SER A 7 -12.26 26.15 -0.48
C SER A 7 -12.63 25.54 -1.85
N GLU A 8 -12.07 26.05 -2.95
CA GLU A 8 -12.23 25.46 -4.28
C GLU A 8 -11.42 24.18 -4.47
N GLN A 9 -10.19 24.14 -3.96
CA GLN A 9 -9.34 22.95 -4.03
C GLN A 9 -9.93 21.78 -3.25
N ARG A 10 -10.71 22.02 -2.19
CA ARG A 10 -11.41 20.99 -1.41
C ARG A 10 -12.41 20.17 -2.23
N CYS A 11 -12.95 20.73 -3.32
CA CYS A 11 -13.94 20.08 -4.17
C CYS A 11 -13.37 19.61 -5.53
N SER A 12 -12.05 19.63 -5.70
CA SER A 12 -11.40 19.28 -6.97
C SER A 12 -10.86 17.84 -6.93
N MET A 13 -11.33 17.00 -7.85
CA MET A 13 -10.80 15.65 -8.05
C MET A 13 -9.32 15.69 -8.48
N GLU A 14 -8.94 16.64 -9.33
CA GLU A 14 -7.55 16.81 -9.77
C GLU A 14 -6.63 17.12 -8.58
N TYR A 15 -7.04 18.07 -7.73
CA TYR A 15 -6.29 18.42 -6.53
C TYR A 15 -6.20 17.25 -5.54
N TYR A 16 -7.31 16.52 -5.35
CA TYR A 16 -7.34 15.30 -4.55
C TYR A 16 -6.32 14.28 -5.08
N MET A 17 -6.34 13.97 -6.37
CA MET A 17 -5.41 13.00 -6.97
C MET A 17 -3.96 13.44 -6.83
N GLN A 18 -3.67 14.73 -7.02
CA GLN A 18 -2.34 15.29 -6.83
C GLN A 18 -1.86 15.18 -5.38
N LYS A 19 -2.71 15.56 -4.43
CA LYS A 19 -2.43 15.44 -2.99
C LYS A 19 -2.21 13.98 -2.59
N THR A 20 -3.05 13.08 -3.07
CA THR A 20 -2.96 11.63 -2.80
C THR A 20 -1.68 11.03 -3.39
N TYR A 21 -1.29 11.47 -4.58
CA TYR A 21 0.01 11.11 -5.14
C TYR A 21 1.15 11.55 -4.23
N TYR A 22 1.23 12.83 -3.86
CA TYR A 22 2.36 13.31 -3.05
C TYR A 22 2.38 12.73 -1.63
N LYS A 23 1.22 12.60 -0.97
CA LYS A 23 1.11 12.13 0.42
C LYS A 23 1.35 10.62 0.54
N THR A 24 0.87 9.84 -0.42
CA THR A 24 0.82 8.38 -0.30
C THR A 24 1.67 7.68 -1.37
N ALA A 25 1.39 7.94 -2.65
CA ALA A 25 1.98 7.16 -3.73
C ALA A 25 3.45 7.50 -4.04
N SER A 26 3.88 8.74 -3.77
CA SER A 26 5.20 9.24 -4.17
C SER A 26 6.35 8.53 -3.48
N LEU A 27 6.20 8.17 -2.20
CA LEU A 27 7.23 7.44 -1.47
C LEU A 27 7.40 6.02 -2.04
N ILE A 28 6.29 5.35 -2.34
CA ILE A 28 6.27 4.00 -2.90
C ILE A 28 6.88 4.01 -4.30
N SER A 29 6.41 4.90 -5.18
CA SER A 29 6.90 5.00 -6.57
C SER A 29 8.39 5.32 -6.65
N ASN A 30 8.87 6.27 -5.85
CA ASN A 30 10.29 6.63 -5.83
C ASN A 30 11.16 5.54 -5.21
N SER A 31 10.65 4.80 -4.21
CA SER A 31 11.36 3.65 -3.64
C SER A 31 11.52 2.52 -4.65
N CYS A 32 10.46 2.15 -5.37
CA CYS A 32 10.53 1.16 -6.44
C CYS A 32 11.52 1.57 -7.54
N LYS A 33 11.46 2.85 -7.97
CA LYS A 33 12.41 3.40 -8.95
C LYS A 33 13.85 3.34 -8.45
N ALA A 34 14.10 3.75 -7.20
CA ALA A 34 15.43 3.76 -6.61
C ALA A 34 16.02 2.34 -6.52
N ILE A 35 15.20 1.34 -6.15
CA ILE A 35 15.64 -0.06 -6.10
C ILE A 35 16.04 -0.55 -7.50
N ALA A 36 15.25 -0.27 -8.53
CA ALA A 36 15.58 -0.65 -9.91
C ALA A 36 16.91 -0.03 -10.37
N LEU A 37 17.11 1.27 -10.13
CA LEU A 37 18.35 1.97 -10.47
C LEU A 37 19.56 1.41 -9.69
N LEU A 38 19.41 1.14 -8.40
CA LEU A 38 20.47 0.57 -7.56
C LEU A 38 20.82 -0.89 -7.94
N ALA A 39 19.87 -1.61 -8.53
CA ALA A 39 20.09 -2.95 -9.08
C ALA A 39 20.75 -2.93 -10.47
N GLY A 40 21.09 -1.76 -11.01
CA GLY A 40 21.72 -1.61 -12.33
C GLY A 40 20.77 -1.87 -13.50
N GLN A 41 19.46 -1.79 -13.27
CA GLN A 41 18.45 -1.95 -14.33
C GLN A 41 18.42 -0.73 -15.25
N THR A 42 17.82 -0.92 -16.44
CA THR A 42 17.68 0.16 -17.42
C THR A 42 16.72 1.26 -16.94
N THR A 43 16.77 2.43 -17.58
CA THR A 43 15.87 3.55 -17.28
C THR A 43 14.41 3.19 -17.54
N GLU A 44 14.16 2.36 -18.54
CA GLU A 44 12.83 1.84 -18.90
C GLU A 44 12.28 0.97 -17.76
N VAL A 45 13.06 0.02 -17.26
CA VAL A 45 12.68 -0.83 -16.11
C VAL A 45 12.47 0.01 -14.85
N ALA A 46 13.33 0.99 -14.59
CA ALA A 46 13.14 1.90 -13.46
C ALA A 46 11.86 2.74 -13.58
N THR A 47 11.45 3.10 -14.80
CA THR A 47 10.20 3.81 -15.07
C THR A 47 8.98 2.91 -14.87
N LEU A 48 9.05 1.64 -15.30
CA LEU A 48 8.01 0.65 -15.02
C LEU A 48 7.84 0.40 -13.51
N ALA A 49 8.95 0.26 -12.78
CA ALA A 49 8.93 0.12 -11.32
C ALA A 49 8.31 1.34 -10.64
N PHE A 50 8.59 2.55 -11.14
CA PHE A 50 7.95 3.78 -10.66
C PHE A 50 6.44 3.77 -10.90
N GLU A 51 6.00 3.46 -12.13
CA GLU A 51 4.57 3.44 -12.46
C GLU A 51 3.82 2.36 -11.70
N TYR A 52 4.42 1.20 -11.46
CA TYR A 52 3.88 0.19 -10.55
C TYR A 52 3.61 0.78 -9.16
N GLY A 53 4.64 1.34 -8.51
CA GLY A 53 4.51 1.88 -7.15
C GLY A 53 3.53 3.05 -7.05
N LYS A 54 3.49 3.90 -8.07
CA LYS A 54 2.57 5.04 -8.16
C LYS A 54 1.12 4.56 -8.24
N ASN A 55 0.82 3.68 -9.19
CA ASN A 55 -0.54 3.21 -9.41
C ASN A 55 -1.03 2.32 -8.25
N LEU A 56 -0.15 1.49 -7.68
CA LEU A 56 -0.47 0.73 -6.47
C LEU A 56 -0.82 1.66 -5.28
N GLY A 57 0.00 2.69 -5.04
CA GLY A 57 -0.24 3.64 -3.95
C GLY A 57 -1.54 4.44 -4.12
N LEU A 58 -1.87 4.84 -5.35
CA LEU A 58 -3.15 5.50 -5.66
C LEU A 58 -4.34 4.57 -5.45
N ALA A 59 -4.28 3.34 -5.97
CA ALA A 59 -5.32 2.33 -5.77
C ALA A 59 -5.55 2.03 -4.29
N PHE A 60 -4.46 1.90 -3.51
CA PHE A 60 -4.54 1.66 -2.07
C PHE A 60 -5.29 2.76 -1.33
N GLN A 61 -4.96 4.04 -1.58
CA GLN A 61 -5.65 5.16 -0.92
C GLN A 61 -7.12 5.22 -1.32
N LEU A 62 -7.45 5.03 -2.61
CA LEU A 62 -8.84 5.06 -3.07
C LEU A 62 -9.70 3.96 -2.41
N ILE A 63 -9.12 2.79 -2.13
CA ILE A 63 -9.81 1.73 -1.38
C ILE A 63 -9.92 2.08 0.10
N ASP A 64 -8.89 2.65 0.73
CA ASP A 64 -8.95 3.14 2.12
C ASP A 64 -10.09 4.16 2.29
N ASP A 65 -10.21 5.11 1.36
CA ASP A 65 -11.30 6.09 1.34
C ASP A 65 -12.69 5.41 1.22
N VAL A 66 -12.83 4.35 0.42
CA VAL A 66 -14.08 3.58 0.33
C VAL A 66 -14.38 2.83 1.62
N LEU A 67 -13.35 2.27 2.26
CA LEU A 67 -13.48 1.54 3.53
C LEU A 67 -13.83 2.48 4.68
N ASP A 68 -13.46 3.76 4.65
CA ASP A 68 -13.89 4.75 5.65
C ASP A 68 -15.43 4.90 5.66
N PHE A 69 -16.10 4.81 4.50
CA PHE A 69 -17.57 4.89 4.41
C PHE A 69 -18.29 3.54 4.51
N THR A 70 -17.65 2.45 4.11
CA THR A 70 -18.29 1.12 3.99
C THR A 70 -17.86 0.13 5.08
N GLY A 71 -16.87 0.50 5.89
CA GLY A 71 -16.29 -0.35 6.92
C GLY A 71 -17.32 -0.76 7.96
N THR A 72 -17.72 -2.03 7.93
CA THR A 72 -18.35 -2.72 9.05
C THR A 72 -17.38 -2.70 10.25
N PHE A 73 -17.91 -2.38 11.44
CA PHE A 73 -17.27 -2.31 12.77
C PHE A 73 -16.34 -3.48 13.20
N ALA A 74 -16.06 -4.48 12.36
CA ALA A 74 -15.66 -5.82 12.81
C ALA A 74 -14.17 -6.19 12.68
N SER A 75 -13.26 -5.42 12.07
CA SER A 75 -11.88 -5.95 11.87
C SER A 75 -10.69 -5.01 11.98
N LEU A 76 -10.85 -3.69 12.07
CA LEU A 76 -9.69 -2.78 12.05
C LEU A 76 -9.65 -1.71 13.14
N GLY A 77 -10.59 -1.68 14.10
CA GLY A 77 -10.53 -0.79 15.26
C GLY A 77 -10.50 0.71 14.92
N LYS A 78 -10.88 1.09 13.71
CA LYS A 78 -10.97 2.47 13.22
C LYS A 78 -12.44 2.87 13.23
N ASP A 79 -12.76 4.04 13.78
CA ASP A 79 -14.11 4.60 13.71
C ASP A 79 -14.47 4.80 12.24
N SER A 80 -15.52 4.14 11.76
CA SER A 80 -16.08 4.42 10.43
C SER A 80 -16.45 5.91 10.31
N LEU A 81 -16.33 6.49 9.12
CA LEU A 81 -16.61 7.91 8.82
C LEU A 81 -15.61 8.88 9.47
N SER A 82 -14.39 8.42 9.74
CA SER A 82 -13.38 9.25 10.40
C SER A 82 -12.96 10.43 9.53
N ASP A 83 -12.81 10.25 8.22
CA ASP A 83 -12.30 11.30 7.35
C ASP A 83 -13.29 12.47 7.25
N ILE A 84 -14.56 12.17 6.99
CA ILE A 84 -15.59 13.21 6.83
C ILE A 84 -15.82 13.98 8.14
N ARG A 85 -15.79 13.31 9.30
CA ARG A 85 -15.93 13.95 10.62
C ARG A 85 -14.75 14.87 10.97
N HIS A 86 -13.56 14.62 10.44
CA HIS A 86 -12.39 15.51 10.58
C HIS A 86 -12.30 16.56 9.46
N GLY A 87 -13.34 16.72 8.65
CA GLY A 87 -13.37 17.71 7.58
C GLY A 87 -12.58 17.32 6.32
N ILE A 88 -12.19 16.04 6.19
CA ILE A 88 -11.42 15.54 5.06
C ILE A 88 -12.38 15.06 3.97
N VAL A 89 -12.36 15.77 2.84
CA VAL A 89 -13.12 15.39 1.64
C VAL A 89 -12.30 14.38 0.83
N THR A 90 -12.88 13.22 0.57
CA THR A 90 -12.27 12.09 -0.15
C THR A 90 -13.00 11.77 -1.45
N ALA A 91 -12.43 10.88 -2.27
CA ALA A 91 -12.93 10.59 -3.62
C ALA A 91 -14.44 10.25 -3.71
N PRO A 92 -15.04 9.48 -2.79
CA PRO A 92 -16.48 9.19 -2.86
C PRO A 92 -17.37 10.43 -2.82
N ILE A 93 -17.05 11.40 -1.95
CA ILE A 93 -17.78 12.67 -1.86
C ILE A 93 -17.53 13.55 -3.08
N LEU A 94 -16.30 13.57 -3.61
CA LEU A 94 -15.98 14.32 -4.82
C LEU A 94 -16.77 13.82 -6.03
N PHE A 95 -16.90 12.50 -6.19
CA PHE A 95 -17.77 11.94 -7.23
C PHE A 95 -19.26 12.19 -6.96
N ALA A 96 -19.69 12.23 -5.71
CA ALA A 96 -21.06 12.61 -5.37
C ALA A 96 -21.36 14.08 -5.73
N ILE A 97 -20.40 14.99 -5.58
CA ILE A 97 -20.52 16.40 -6.00
C ILE A 97 -20.74 16.51 -7.52
N GLU A 98 -20.08 15.67 -8.33
CA GLU A 98 -20.29 15.68 -9.79
C GLU A 98 -21.73 15.34 -10.18
N GLU A 99 -22.40 14.46 -9.41
CA GLU A 99 -23.80 14.07 -9.64
C GLU A 99 -24.79 15.03 -8.96
N PHE A 100 -24.41 15.61 -7.82
CA PHE A 100 -25.22 16.52 -7.02
C PHE A 100 -24.44 17.81 -6.71
N PRO A 101 -24.39 18.80 -7.63
CA PRO A 101 -23.59 20.01 -7.46
C PRO A 101 -23.93 20.82 -6.20
N GLN A 102 -25.16 20.74 -5.69
CA GLN A 102 -25.58 21.38 -4.44
C GLN A 102 -24.79 20.89 -3.21
N LEU A 103 -24.24 19.67 -3.25
CA LEU A 103 -23.39 19.14 -2.18
C LEU A 103 -22.12 19.97 -1.97
N ARG A 104 -21.67 20.69 -3.02
CA ARG A 104 -20.51 21.59 -2.93
C ARG A 104 -20.69 22.66 -1.87
N ALA A 105 -21.90 23.22 -1.72
CA ALA A 105 -22.17 24.24 -0.71
C ALA A 105 -22.01 23.68 0.71
N VAL A 106 -22.46 22.45 0.95
CA VAL A 106 -22.32 21.75 2.23
C VAL A 106 -20.85 21.50 2.55
N VAL A 107 -20.07 21.00 1.56
CA VAL A 107 -18.63 20.77 1.71
C VAL A 107 -17.86 22.07 1.99
N GLN A 108 -18.27 23.18 1.37
CA GLN A 108 -17.66 24.50 1.59
C GLN A 108 -17.96 25.08 2.98
N GLN A 109 -19.14 24.79 3.54
CA GLN A 109 -19.47 25.13 4.93
C GLN A 109 -18.66 24.31 5.94
N GLY A 110 -18.11 23.16 5.52
CA GLY A 110 -17.34 22.27 6.36
C GLY A 110 -18.20 21.31 7.18
N PHE A 111 -17.52 20.44 7.94
CA PHE A 111 -18.14 19.31 8.63
C PHE A 111 -18.08 19.43 10.16
N ASP A 112 -17.83 20.64 10.68
CA ASP A 112 -17.89 20.92 12.12
C ASP A 112 -19.32 20.83 12.66
N ASN A 113 -20.33 21.10 11.83
CA ASN A 113 -21.74 20.83 12.12
C ASN A 113 -22.09 19.38 11.74
N PRO A 114 -22.54 18.52 12.68
CA PRO A 114 -22.98 17.16 12.38
C PRO A 114 -24.06 17.07 11.30
N GLU A 115 -24.96 18.04 11.20
CA GLU A 115 -26.01 18.05 10.16
C GLU A 115 -25.43 18.07 8.75
N ASN A 116 -24.29 18.73 8.54
CA ASN A 116 -23.61 18.77 7.24
C ASN A 116 -23.02 17.38 6.88
N VAL A 117 -22.59 16.61 7.89
CA VAL A 117 -22.14 15.23 7.69
C VAL A 117 -23.33 14.38 7.25
N ASP A 118 -24.46 14.47 7.94
CA ASP A 118 -25.66 13.69 7.60
C ASP A 118 -26.17 13.99 6.19
N ILE A 119 -26.24 15.27 5.81
CA ILE A 119 -26.61 15.69 4.45
C ILE A 119 -25.64 15.10 3.42
N ALA A 120 -24.33 15.14 3.68
CA ALA A 120 -23.33 14.59 2.76
C ALA A 120 -23.45 13.07 2.60
N LEU A 121 -23.74 12.35 3.69
CA LEU A 121 -23.98 10.91 3.65
C LEU A 121 -25.27 10.54 2.92
N GLU A 122 -26.33 11.35 3.06
CA GLU A 122 -27.58 11.17 2.31
C GLU A 122 -27.33 11.30 0.80
N TYR A 123 -26.61 12.34 0.36
CA TYR A 123 -26.25 12.51 -1.04
C TYR A 123 -25.30 11.41 -1.54
N LEU A 124 -24.34 11.00 -0.71
CA LEU A 124 -23.44 9.90 -1.05
C LEU A 124 -24.23 8.61 -1.30
N GLY A 125 -25.21 8.29 -0.44
CA GLY A 125 -26.08 7.11 -0.58
C GLY A 125 -26.99 7.14 -1.81
N LYS A 126 -27.35 8.33 -2.31
CA LYS A 126 -28.09 8.51 -3.56
C LYS A 126 -27.20 8.53 -4.80
N SER A 127 -25.90 8.71 -4.63
CA SER A 127 -24.92 8.84 -5.71
C SER A 127 -24.26 7.51 -6.06
N ARG A 128 -23.50 7.50 -7.15
CA ARG A 128 -22.55 6.42 -7.47
C ARG A 128 -21.14 6.71 -6.96
N GLY A 129 -20.97 7.60 -5.99
CA GLY A 129 -19.66 8.05 -5.50
C GLY A 129 -18.75 6.89 -5.08
N ILE A 130 -19.24 6.00 -4.22
CA ILE A 130 -18.50 4.80 -3.76
C ILE A 130 -18.14 3.88 -4.93
N HIS A 131 -19.07 3.66 -5.85
CA HIS A 131 -18.85 2.80 -7.01
C HIS A 131 -17.76 3.36 -7.92
N ARG A 132 -17.86 4.64 -8.27
CA ARG A 132 -16.88 5.33 -9.13
C ARG A 132 -15.49 5.38 -8.50
N THR A 133 -15.39 5.51 -7.18
CA THR A 133 -14.10 5.39 -6.47
C THR A 133 -13.52 3.98 -6.60
N ARG A 134 -14.33 2.92 -6.49
CA ARG A 134 -13.86 1.54 -6.71
C ARG A 134 -13.41 1.30 -8.15
N GLU A 135 -14.14 1.83 -9.14
CA GLU A 135 -13.74 1.75 -10.56
C GLU A 135 -12.40 2.45 -10.81
N LEU A 136 -12.20 3.64 -10.23
CA LEU A 136 -10.94 4.37 -10.34
C LEU A 136 -9.80 3.61 -9.66
N ALA A 137 -10.05 3.03 -8.49
CA ALA A 137 -9.07 2.18 -7.80
C ALA A 137 -8.70 0.95 -8.64
N ALA A 138 -9.69 0.28 -9.23
CA ALA A 138 -9.48 -0.86 -10.11
C ALA A 138 -8.66 -0.48 -11.35
N LYS A 139 -8.94 0.68 -11.96
CA LYS A 139 -8.14 1.21 -13.08
C LYS A 139 -6.67 1.39 -12.69
N HIS A 140 -6.38 1.99 -11.54
CA HIS A 140 -5.01 2.11 -11.05
C HIS A 140 -4.39 0.74 -10.73
N ALA A 141 -5.12 -0.18 -10.13
CA ALA A 141 -4.62 -1.54 -9.89
C ALA A 141 -4.26 -2.26 -11.21
N SER A 142 -5.08 -2.11 -12.26
CA SER A 142 -4.79 -2.63 -13.59
C SER A 142 -3.55 -1.99 -14.22
N LEU A 143 -3.36 -0.67 -14.07
CA LEU A 143 -2.16 0.02 -14.54
C LEU A 143 -0.90 -0.46 -13.80
N ALA A 144 -1.02 -0.73 -12.50
CA ALA A 144 0.08 -1.30 -11.72
C ALA A 144 0.44 -2.72 -12.21
N ALA A 145 -0.57 -3.57 -12.44
CA ALA A 145 -0.36 -4.91 -12.99
C ALA A 145 0.30 -4.86 -14.37
N ALA A 146 -0.20 -4.01 -15.28
CA ALA A 146 0.36 -3.84 -16.61
C ALA A 146 1.83 -3.38 -16.59
N ALA A 147 2.21 -2.55 -15.61
CA ALA A 147 3.61 -2.13 -15.45
C ALA A 147 4.53 -3.30 -15.05
N ILE A 148 4.03 -4.27 -14.27
CA ILE A 148 4.76 -5.49 -13.93
C ILE A 148 4.83 -6.42 -15.15
N ASP A 149 3.71 -6.61 -15.85
CA ASP A 149 3.65 -7.46 -17.05
C ASP A 149 4.53 -6.95 -18.20
N SER A 150 4.91 -5.66 -18.16
CA SER A 150 5.80 -5.02 -19.13
C SER A 150 7.28 -5.10 -18.75
N LEU A 151 7.63 -5.67 -17.59
CA LEU A 151 9.02 -5.89 -17.23
C LEU A 151 9.64 -6.93 -18.17
N PRO A 152 10.94 -6.84 -18.47
CA PRO A 152 11.64 -7.87 -19.24
C PRO A 152 11.45 -9.23 -18.58
N GLU A 153 11.14 -10.25 -19.39
CA GLU A 153 11.16 -11.63 -18.92
C GLU A 153 12.56 -11.94 -18.38
N THR A 154 12.60 -12.57 -17.21
CA THR A 154 13.86 -12.98 -16.57
C THR A 154 13.94 -14.50 -16.63
N ASP A 155 15.06 -15.04 -17.10
CA ASP A 155 15.36 -16.48 -16.99
C ASP A 155 15.77 -16.88 -15.56
N ASP A 156 15.92 -15.92 -14.63
CA ASP A 156 16.23 -16.14 -13.22
C ASP A 156 14.99 -16.67 -12.46
N GLU A 157 14.74 -17.98 -12.60
CA GLU A 157 13.72 -18.70 -11.82
C GLU A 157 14.18 -19.04 -10.37
N GLU A 158 15.46 -18.84 -10.03
CA GLU A 158 16.03 -19.37 -8.79
C GLU A 158 15.91 -18.39 -7.61
N PHE A 159 14.73 -18.37 -6.99
CA PHE A 159 14.56 -17.78 -5.67
C PHE A 159 15.11 -18.72 -4.59
N HIS A 160 16.23 -18.34 -3.99
CA HIS A 160 16.82 -19.09 -2.89
C HIS A 160 16.16 -18.70 -1.56
N GLN A 161 15.68 -19.71 -0.82
CA GLN A 161 15.15 -19.53 0.52
C GLN A 161 16.27 -19.76 1.55
N TYR A 162 16.41 -18.85 2.51
CA TYR A 162 17.40 -18.93 3.58
C TYR A 162 16.73 -18.95 4.95
N GLN A 163 17.18 -19.83 5.83
CA GLN A 163 16.90 -19.80 7.26
C GLN A 163 18.01 -19.01 7.96
N VAL A 164 17.66 -17.88 8.55
CA VAL A 164 18.56 -17.11 9.41
C VAL A 164 18.27 -17.48 10.86
N VAL A 165 19.29 -17.99 11.55
CA VAL A 165 19.25 -18.33 12.97
C VAL A 165 20.00 -17.26 13.74
N GLY A 166 19.31 -16.54 14.62
CA GLY A 166 19.90 -15.47 15.41
C GLY A 166 19.47 -15.53 16.88
N ARG A 167 20.21 -14.83 17.73
CA ARG A 167 19.87 -14.60 19.14
C ARG A 167 20.30 -13.20 19.58
N ALA A 168 19.80 -12.72 20.71
CA ALA A 168 20.39 -11.56 21.36
C ALA A 168 21.83 -11.87 21.82
N LEU A 169 22.66 -10.84 22.03
CA LEU A 169 23.97 -11.04 22.62
C LEU A 169 23.81 -11.52 24.08
N PRO A 170 24.59 -12.53 24.52
CA PRO A 170 24.61 -12.92 25.93
C PRO A 170 24.96 -11.73 26.83
N SER A 171 24.27 -11.61 27.95
CA SER A 171 24.53 -10.61 28.99
C SER A 171 24.67 -11.29 30.35
N GLU A 172 25.17 -10.55 31.36
CA GLU A 172 25.28 -11.07 32.73
C GLU A 172 23.94 -11.52 33.32
N SER A 173 22.83 -10.96 32.84
CA SER A 173 21.46 -11.33 33.23
C SER A 173 20.84 -12.48 32.43
N ASP A 174 21.42 -12.84 31.27
CA ASP A 174 20.94 -13.92 30.40
C ASP A 174 22.12 -14.47 29.57
N GLU A 175 22.79 -15.48 30.13
CA GLU A 175 23.93 -16.14 29.49
C GLU A 175 23.53 -16.93 28.23
N HIS A 176 22.24 -17.32 28.11
CA HIS A 176 21.75 -18.17 27.03
C HIS A 176 20.47 -17.61 26.37
N PRO A 177 20.59 -16.48 25.64
CA PRO A 177 19.43 -15.84 25.04
C PRO A 177 18.73 -16.75 24.03
N LYS A 178 17.40 -16.64 24.02
CA LYS A 178 16.53 -17.42 23.13
C LYS A 178 16.95 -17.29 21.67
N ILE A 179 16.98 -18.44 20.98
CA ILE A 179 17.30 -18.54 19.56
C ILE A 179 16.02 -18.36 18.73
N TYR A 180 16.10 -17.51 17.72
CA TYR A 180 15.05 -17.23 16.75
C TYR A 180 15.45 -17.71 15.35
N ARG A 181 14.47 -18.20 14.59
CA ARG A 181 14.66 -18.66 13.21
C ARG A 181 13.71 -17.91 12.30
N ASN A 182 14.24 -17.14 11.36
CA ASN A 182 13.46 -16.43 10.36
C ASN A 182 13.75 -16.98 8.97
N LYS A 183 12.74 -17.00 8.11
CA LYS A 183 12.88 -17.34 6.69
C LYS A 183 12.97 -16.06 5.87
N LEU A 184 13.90 -16.02 4.92
CA LEU A 184 14.08 -14.91 4.00
C LEU A 184 14.30 -15.47 2.59
N TRP A 185 13.80 -14.77 1.57
CA TRP A 185 14.04 -15.11 0.17
C TRP A 185 15.01 -14.11 -0.44
N SER A 186 15.92 -14.60 -1.29
CA SER A 186 16.86 -13.75 -2.01
C SER A 186 17.18 -14.36 -3.37
N THR A 187 17.33 -13.50 -4.38
CA THR A 187 17.75 -13.84 -5.73
C THR A 187 19.27 -13.79 -5.92
N ASN A 188 20.06 -13.44 -4.88
CA ASN A 188 21.51 -13.27 -5.05
C ASN A 188 22.31 -13.46 -3.74
N GLU A 189 23.36 -14.28 -3.78
CA GLU A 189 24.31 -14.52 -2.66
C GLU A 189 24.95 -13.24 -2.09
N VAL A 190 25.07 -12.18 -2.90
CA VAL A 190 25.67 -10.89 -2.49
C VAL A 190 24.89 -10.25 -1.33
N PHE A 191 23.56 -10.45 -1.26
CA PHE A 191 22.72 -9.97 -0.15
C PHE A 191 23.12 -10.60 1.19
N LEU A 192 23.47 -11.90 1.20
CA LEU A 192 23.89 -12.63 2.39
C LEU A 192 25.24 -12.14 2.93
N ARG A 193 26.17 -11.77 2.04
CA ARG A 193 27.47 -11.20 2.45
C ARG A 193 27.30 -9.85 3.16
N LYS A 194 26.30 -9.05 2.78
CA LYS A 194 25.95 -7.79 3.47
C LYS A 194 25.29 -8.05 4.84
N LEU A 195 24.40 -9.05 4.95
CA LEU A 195 23.80 -9.45 6.23
C LEU A 195 24.83 -9.93 7.26
N LYS A 196 25.87 -10.66 6.84
CA LYS A 196 26.98 -11.07 7.73
C LYS A 196 27.74 -9.87 8.33
N LYS A 197 27.67 -8.68 7.72
CA LYS A 197 28.26 -7.44 8.23
C LYS A 197 27.36 -6.67 9.20
N VAL A 198 26.09 -7.07 9.35
CA VAL A 198 25.14 -6.50 10.33
C VAL A 198 25.43 -7.10 11.70
N LYS A 199 26.59 -6.75 12.29
CA LYS A 199 26.97 -7.05 13.68
C LYS A 199 26.56 -5.94 14.67
N LYS A 200 25.88 -4.88 14.20
CA LYS A 200 25.75 -3.61 14.94
C LYS A 200 24.34 -3.26 15.40
N SER A 201 23.49 -4.24 15.69
CA SER A 201 22.19 -4.00 16.31
C SER A 201 21.80 -5.16 17.22
N ASN A 202 22.19 -5.08 18.50
CA ASN A 202 21.71 -5.86 19.66
C ASN A 202 21.57 -7.40 19.54
N GLY A 203 22.14 -8.03 18.51
CA GLY A 203 22.00 -9.46 18.27
C GLY A 203 23.12 -10.07 17.42
N GLN A 204 23.23 -11.39 17.51
CA GLN A 204 24.20 -12.22 16.79
C GLN A 204 23.48 -13.18 15.85
N VAL A 205 23.87 -13.19 14.57
CA VAL A 205 23.51 -14.27 13.65
C VAL A 205 24.43 -15.45 13.92
N LEU A 206 23.86 -16.59 14.27
CA LEU A 206 24.57 -17.83 14.58
C LEU A 206 24.81 -18.67 13.33
N ALA A 207 23.80 -18.74 12.45
CA ALA A 207 23.87 -19.49 11.20
C ALA A 207 22.95 -18.89 10.15
N ILE A 208 23.34 -19.08 8.89
CA ILE A 208 22.48 -18.87 7.72
C ILE A 208 22.58 -20.16 6.92
N ASN A 209 21.47 -20.86 6.79
CA ASN A 209 21.37 -22.10 6.01
C ASN A 209 20.46 -21.85 4.82
N GLU A 210 20.88 -22.27 3.65
CA GLU A 210 19.99 -22.35 2.51
C GLU A 210 19.01 -23.52 2.69
N ILE A 211 17.74 -23.29 2.37
CA ILE A 211 16.67 -24.26 2.44
C ILE A 211 16.28 -24.63 1.02
N PHE A 212 16.54 -25.88 0.64
CA PHE A 212 16.04 -26.46 -0.60
C PHE A 212 14.71 -27.15 -0.31
N GLU A 213 13.60 -26.57 -0.79
CA GLU A 213 12.29 -27.17 -0.65
C GLU A 213 12.10 -28.22 -1.76
N LYS A 214 11.95 -29.50 -1.40
CA LYS A 214 11.85 -30.63 -2.37
C LYS A 214 10.72 -30.50 -3.39
N ASN A 215 9.77 -29.57 -3.21
CA ASN A 215 8.64 -29.29 -4.11
C ASN A 215 8.34 -27.77 -4.13
N PRO A 216 9.05 -26.98 -4.95
CA PRO A 216 8.96 -25.50 -4.93
C PRO A 216 7.60 -24.94 -5.38
N THR A 217 6.75 -25.75 -6.02
CA THR A 217 5.44 -25.33 -6.54
C THR A 217 4.28 -25.46 -5.54
N LYS A 218 4.51 -25.98 -4.32
CA LYS A 218 3.49 -26.08 -3.26
C LYS A 218 3.79 -25.15 -2.10
N ILE A 219 3.23 -23.94 -2.15
CA ILE A 219 3.27 -23.00 -1.02
C ILE A 219 2.43 -23.56 0.14
N LYS A 220 3.09 -24.07 1.19
CA LYS A 220 2.44 -24.34 2.48
C LYS A 220 2.47 -23.07 3.33
N LYS A 221 1.32 -22.37 3.36
CA LYS A 221 1.00 -21.23 4.24
C LYS A 221 2.11 -20.16 4.35
N LEU A 222 2.15 -19.27 3.36
CA LEU A 222 2.72 -17.94 3.57
C LEU A 222 1.60 -16.99 4.00
N TRP A 223 1.82 -16.30 5.13
CA TRP A 223 1.10 -15.08 5.47
C TRP A 223 1.61 -13.97 4.54
N TYR A 224 1.08 -13.92 3.32
CA TYR A 224 1.23 -12.78 2.42
C TYR A 224 -0.01 -11.90 2.57
N LEU A 225 0.20 -10.67 3.06
CA LEU A 225 -0.71 -9.54 2.81
C LEU A 225 -0.69 -9.28 1.29
N GLY A 226 -1.56 -9.98 0.58
CA GLY A 226 -1.59 -9.97 -0.88
C GLY A 226 -2.22 -11.23 -1.47
N ALA A 227 -3.43 -11.59 -1.06
CA ALA A 227 -4.31 -12.51 -1.78
C ALA A 227 -5.72 -12.47 -1.20
N LEU A 228 -6.59 -11.61 -1.74
CA LEU A 228 -7.96 -12.06 -2.01
C LEU A 228 -7.90 -12.79 -3.37
N PRO A 229 -8.45 -14.00 -3.47
CA PRO A 229 -8.40 -14.76 -4.72
C PRO A 229 -9.20 -14.07 -5.82
N LYS A 230 -8.67 -14.09 -7.06
CA LYS A 230 -9.31 -13.59 -8.29
C LYS A 230 -10.67 -14.26 -8.61
N SER A 231 -11.11 -15.28 -7.87
CA SER A 231 -12.34 -16.03 -8.12
C SER A 231 -13.63 -15.38 -7.59
N ASN A 232 -13.56 -14.24 -6.89
CA ASN A 232 -14.77 -13.59 -6.31
C ASN A 232 -15.18 -12.29 -7.01
N TRP A 233 -14.75 -12.05 -8.25
CA TRP A 233 -15.06 -10.82 -8.99
C TRP A 233 -16.13 -10.95 -10.09
N VAL A 234 -16.73 -12.14 -10.28
CA VAL A 234 -17.92 -12.32 -11.14
C VAL A 234 -18.85 -13.38 -10.56
N SER A 235 -19.85 -12.91 -9.81
CA SER A 235 -21.26 -13.35 -9.81
C SER A 235 -22.05 -12.47 -8.85
#